data_AF-A0A3D3G1K4-F1
#
_entry.id   AF-A0A3D3G1K4-F1
#
_cell.length_a   1.000
_cell.length_b   1.000
_cell.length_c   1.000
_cell.angle_alpha   90.00
_cell.angle_beta   90.00
_cell.angle_gamma   90.00
#
_symmetry.space_group_name_H-M   'P 1'
#
loop_
_entity.id
_entity.type
_entity.pdbx_description
1 polymer ?
#
loop_
_entity_poly.entity_id
_entity_poly.type
_entity_poly.pdbx_seq_one_letter_code
_entity_poly.pdbx_strand_id
1 'polypeptide(L)'
;VRPSYVLGGRAMEIVYNDEELKRYLRDAVQASNEAPVLLDRFLDDAIEVDVDCVSDGKDVVIGGIMQHIEQAGIHSGDSACSIPPYSLSKEVQDEMRRQT
;
A
#
# COMPACT_ATOMS: atom_id res chain seq x y z
N VAL A 1 -10.64 -3.54 -2.49
CA VAL A 1 -10.35 -4.91 -2.98
C VAL A 1 -9.01 -4.89 -3.70
N ARG A 2 -8.14 -5.88 -3.44
CA ARG A 2 -6.77 -5.93 -3.97
C ARG A 2 -6.51 -7.26 -4.70
N PRO A 3 -6.31 -7.28 -6.03
CA PRO A 3 -5.93 -8.49 -6.72
C PRO A 3 -4.48 -8.86 -6.40
N SER A 4 -4.15 -10.16 -6.48
CA SER A 4 -2.77 -10.62 -6.33
C SER A 4 -1.97 -10.47 -7.63
N TYR A 5 -0.64 -10.37 -7.51
CA TYR A 5 0.32 -10.31 -8.63
C TYR A 5 0.14 -9.12 -9.59
N VAL A 6 -0.37 -8.00 -9.09
CA VAL A 6 -0.45 -6.73 -9.83
C VAL A 6 0.39 -5.65 -9.16
N LEU A 7 0.89 -4.71 -9.96
CA LEU A 7 1.57 -3.50 -9.50
C LEU A 7 0.82 -2.27 -10.02
N GLY A 8 0.98 -1.13 -9.35
CA GLY A 8 0.42 0.15 -9.82
C GLY A 8 -1.09 0.29 -9.64
N GLY A 9 -1.68 -0.34 -8.61
CA GLY A 9 -3.12 -0.22 -8.37
C GLY A 9 -4.01 -0.87 -9.43
N ARG A 10 -3.46 -1.64 -10.37
CA ARG A 10 -4.23 -2.22 -11.48
C ARG A 10 -5.36 -3.08 -10.96
N ALA A 11 -6.58 -2.74 -11.38
CA ALA A 11 -7.81 -3.36 -10.92
C ALA A 11 -7.97 -3.35 -9.40
N MET A 12 -7.39 -2.41 -8.64
CA MET A 12 -7.81 -2.15 -7.26
C MET A 12 -9.02 -1.22 -7.26
N GLU A 13 -10.01 -1.52 -6.43
CA GLU A 13 -11.23 -0.70 -6.30
C GLU A 13 -11.65 -0.62 -4.84
N ILE A 14 -12.04 0.57 -4.40
CA ILE A 14 -12.74 0.77 -3.12
C ILE A 14 -14.20 0.42 -3.37
N VAL A 15 -14.72 -0.53 -2.61
CA VAL A 15 -16.06 -1.07 -2.78
C VAL A 15 -16.90 -0.68 -1.56
N TYR A 16 -18.04 -0.05 -1.81
CA TYR A 16 -18.91 0.51 -0.77
C TYR A 16 -20.13 -0.36 -0.46
N ASN A 17 -20.49 -1.28 -1.35
CA ASN A 17 -21.65 -2.15 -1.21
C ASN A 17 -21.46 -3.52 -1.90
N ASP A 18 -22.39 -4.44 -1.60
CA ASP A 18 -22.36 -5.81 -2.11
C ASP A 18 -22.51 -5.91 -3.64
N GLU A 19 -23.22 -4.98 -4.28
CA GLU A 19 -23.42 -4.99 -5.73
C GLU A 19 -22.12 -4.65 -6.47
N GLU A 20 -21.40 -3.64 -5.98
CA GLU A 20 -20.06 -3.27 -6.45
C GLU A 20 -19.07 -4.41 -6.25
N LEU A 21 -19.11 -5.09 -5.09
CA LEU A 21 -18.24 -6.24 -4.84
C LEU A 21 -18.47 -7.36 -5.86
N LYS A 22 -19.73 -7.70 -6.11
CA LYS A 22 -20.10 -8.74 -7.08
C LYS A 22 -19.70 -8.36 -8.51
N ARG A 23 -19.84 -7.08 -8.88
CA ARG A 23 -19.38 -6.58 -10.18
C ARG A 23 -17.86 -6.73 -10.30
N TYR A 24 -17.13 -6.20 -9.32
CA TYR A 24 -15.68 -6.28 -9.27
C TYR A 24 -15.18 -7.74 -9.39
N LEU A 25 -15.75 -8.67 -8.62
CA LEU A 25 -15.28 -10.07 -8.64
C LEU A 25 -15.55 -10.77 -9.98
N ARG A 26 -16.57 -10.36 -10.75
CA ARG A 26 -16.78 -10.90 -12.10
C ARG A 26 -15.72 -10.39 -13.09
N ASP A 27 -15.34 -9.12 -12.97
CA ASP A 27 -14.48 -8.45 -13.93
C ASP A 27 -12.98 -8.65 -13.59
N ALA A 28 -12.60 -8.54 -12.32
CA ALA A 28 -11.22 -8.57 -11.85
C ALA A 28 -10.63 -9.99 -11.74
N VAL A 29 -11.45 -11.03 -11.53
CA VAL A 29 -10.97 -12.43 -11.52
C VAL A 29 -10.44 -12.86 -12.88
N GLN A 30 -10.84 -12.21 -13.98
CA GLN A 30 -10.21 -12.46 -15.28
C GLN A 30 -8.78 -11.92 -15.38
N ALA A 31 -8.43 -10.93 -14.54
CA ALA A 31 -7.11 -10.29 -14.55
C ALA A 31 -6.13 -10.92 -13.54
N SER A 32 -6.61 -11.60 -12.49
CA SER A 32 -5.74 -12.39 -11.61
C SER A 32 -5.65 -13.82 -12.15
N ASN A 33 -4.44 -14.30 -12.45
CA ASN A 33 -4.17 -15.65 -12.97
C ASN A 33 -4.56 -16.75 -11.95
N GLU A 34 -5.85 -16.93 -11.67
CA GLU A 34 -6.43 -17.77 -10.61
C GLU A 34 -5.94 -17.45 -9.18
N ALA A 35 -5.24 -16.33 -9.01
CA ALA A 35 -4.69 -15.93 -7.73
C ALA A 35 -5.78 -15.33 -6.82
N PRO A 36 -5.71 -15.57 -5.51
CA PRO A 36 -6.72 -15.08 -4.56
C PRO A 36 -6.79 -13.56 -4.57
N VAL A 37 -7.98 -13.03 -4.29
CA VAL A 37 -8.24 -11.60 -4.14
C VAL A 37 -8.33 -11.26 -2.66
N LEU A 38 -7.62 -10.23 -2.23
CA LEU A 38 -7.65 -9.77 -0.85
C LEU A 38 -8.76 -8.73 -0.65
N LEU A 39 -9.65 -9.01 0.30
CA LEU A 39 -10.61 -8.06 0.83
C LEU A 39 -10.05 -7.53 2.15
N ASP A 40 -9.94 -6.21 2.23
CA ASP A 40 -9.39 -5.53 3.39
C ASP A 40 -10.26 -4.34 3.75
N ARG A 41 -10.21 -3.97 5.04
CA ARG A 41 -10.91 -2.79 5.52
C ARG A 41 -10.16 -1.55 5.04
N PHE A 42 -10.90 -0.60 4.46
CA PHE A 42 -10.33 0.70 4.12
C PHE A 42 -9.89 1.46 5.38
N LEU A 43 -8.67 2.00 5.35
CA LEU A 43 -8.09 2.78 6.43
C LEU A 43 -8.31 4.26 6.15
N ASP A 44 -9.39 4.79 6.69
CA ASP A 44 -9.73 6.20 6.56
C ASP A 44 -8.75 7.09 7.33
N ASP A 45 -8.43 8.26 6.78
CA ASP A 45 -7.50 9.25 7.35
C ASP A 45 -6.09 8.74 7.69
N ALA A 46 -5.64 7.65 7.06
CA ALA A 46 -4.32 7.09 7.31
C ALA A 46 -3.22 7.79 6.48
N ILE A 47 -2.04 7.94 7.07
CA ILE A 47 -0.82 8.38 6.38
C ILE A 47 -0.19 7.16 5.69
N GLU A 48 0.06 7.25 4.39
CA GLU A 48 0.79 6.24 3.64
C GLU A 48 2.30 6.50 3.70
N VAL A 49 3.08 5.41 3.84
CA VAL A 49 4.53 5.46 3.98
C VAL A 49 5.17 4.34 3.17
N ASP A 50 6.17 4.69 2.36
CA ASP A 50 7.05 3.72 1.69
C ASP A 50 8.40 3.66 2.39
N VAL A 51 8.94 2.45 2.55
CA VAL A 51 10.28 2.22 3.12
C VAL A 51 11.09 1.37 2.15
N ASP A 52 12.13 1.96 1.58
CA ASP A 52 13.07 1.23 0.73
C ASP A 52 14.25 0.74 1.56
N CYS A 53 14.53 -0.56 1.47
CA CYS A 53 15.62 -1.21 2.20
C CYS A 53 16.34 -2.26 1.35
N VAL A 54 17.59 -2.53 1.71
CA VAL A 54 18.41 -3.62 1.16
C VAL A 54 18.85 -4.52 2.29
N SER A 55 18.76 -5.84 2.08
CA SER A 55 19.28 -6.83 3.02
C SER A 55 20.22 -7.82 2.33
N ASP A 56 21.29 -8.18 3.02
CA ASP A 56 22.20 -9.27 2.65
C ASP A 56 21.85 -10.61 3.34
N GLY A 57 20.74 -10.63 4.09
CA GLY A 57 20.30 -11.76 4.90
C GLY A 57 20.82 -11.78 6.34
N LYS A 58 21.71 -10.86 6.73
CA LYS A 58 22.18 -10.67 8.11
C LYS A 58 21.87 -9.28 8.62
N ASP A 59 22.19 -8.28 7.80
CA ASP A 59 21.96 -6.88 8.08
C ASP A 59 20.87 -6.33 7.14
N VAL A 60 20.17 -5.30 7.61
CA VAL A 60 19.19 -4.55 6.83
C VAL A 60 19.60 -3.08 6.86
N VAL A 61 19.71 -2.48 5.68
CA VAL A 61 20.01 -1.07 5.51
C VAL A 61 18.79 -0.38 4.91
N ILE A 62 18.26 0.61 5.63
CA ILE A 62 17.15 1.44 5.16
C ILE A 62 17.72 2.59 4.34
N GLY A 63 17.35 2.64 3.05
CA GLY A 63 17.73 3.71 2.14
C GLY A 63 16.91 4.97 2.34
N GLY A 64 15.62 4.83 2.65
CA GLY A 64 14.72 5.96 2.91
C GLY A 64 13.38 5.55 3.49
N ILE A 65 12.82 6.42 4.32
CA ILE A 65 11.42 6.39 4.75
C ILE A 65 10.75 7.58 4.09
N MET A 66 9.70 7.34 3.30
CA MET A 66 9.03 8.33 2.49
C MET A 66 7.61 8.50 2.98
N GLN A 67 7.22 9.71 3.36
CA GLN A 67 5.85 10.00 3.77
C GLN A 67 5.08 10.58 2.59
N HIS A 68 3.92 10.01 2.27
CA HIS A 68 3.05 10.57 1.23
C HIS A 68 2.36 11.85 1.71
N ILE A 69 2.09 12.76 0.76
CA ILE A 69 1.30 13.97 1.01
C ILE A 69 -0.19 13.62 1.03
N GLU A 70 -0.61 12.83 0.05
CA GLU A 70 -1.93 12.21 -0.03
C GLU A 70 -2.12 11.12 1.04
N GLN A 71 -3.36 10.91 1.46
CA GLN A 71 -3.73 9.86 2.41
C GLN A 71 -3.78 8.49 1.73
N ALA A 72 -3.69 7.44 2.54
CA ALA A 72 -3.81 6.07 2.08
C ALA A 72 -5.10 5.85 1.29
N GLY A 73 -4.97 5.26 0.11
CA GLY A 73 -6.09 5.06 -0.82
C GLY A 73 -5.89 5.76 -2.17
N ILE A 74 -4.99 6.73 -2.24
CA ILE A 74 -4.39 7.19 -3.51
C ILE A 74 -3.15 6.33 -3.77
N HIS A 75 -3.01 5.82 -4.99
CA HIS A 75 -1.90 4.91 -5.29
C HIS A 75 -0.56 5.64 -5.14
N SER A 76 0.44 4.97 -4.54
CA SER A 76 1.77 5.55 -4.28
C SER A 76 2.47 6.17 -5.50
N GLY A 77 2.20 5.67 -6.71
CA GLY A 77 2.73 6.21 -7.95
C GLY A 77 2.05 7.51 -8.41
N ASP A 78 0.87 7.81 -7.88
CA ASP A 78 0.10 9.03 -8.12
C ASP A 78 0.23 10.05 -6.96
N SER A 79 0.84 9.66 -5.84
CA SER A 79 1.06 10.50 -4.66
C SER A 79 2.38 11.27 -4.74
N ALA A 80 2.37 12.51 -4.25
CA ALA A 80 3.60 13.21 -3.91
C ALA A 80 4.14 12.66 -2.58
N CYS A 81 5.47 12.69 -2.39
CA CYS A 81 6.08 12.22 -1.14
C CYS A 81 7.24 13.10 -0.67
N SER A 82 7.55 12.99 0.62
CA SER A 82 8.66 13.68 1.27
C SER A 82 9.65 12.69 1.87
N ILE A 83 10.95 12.94 1.62
CA ILE A 83 12.07 12.21 2.20
C ILE A 83 13.04 13.25 2.76
N PRO A 84 13.25 13.32 4.08
CA PRO A 84 12.65 12.49 5.13
C PRO A 84 11.16 12.85 5.41
N PRO A 85 10.44 12.04 6.22
CA PRO A 85 9.07 12.36 6.63
C PRO A 85 8.96 13.73 7.29
N TYR A 86 7.89 14.46 6.98
CA TYR A 86 7.71 15.86 7.43
C TYR A 86 6.87 16.00 8.69
N SER A 87 6.00 15.03 9.00
CA SER A 87 5.11 15.10 10.18
C SER A 87 5.11 13.84 11.06
N LEU A 88 5.76 12.75 10.66
CA LEU A 88 5.83 11.52 11.44
C LEU A 88 6.75 11.66 12.66
N SER A 89 6.27 11.25 13.83
CA SER A 89 7.08 11.27 15.06
C SER A 89 8.28 10.33 14.93
N LYS A 90 9.34 10.62 15.68
CA LYS A 90 10.52 9.76 15.69
C LYS A 90 10.18 8.35 16.19
N GLU A 91 9.29 8.20 17.17
CA GLU A 91 8.91 6.87 17.66
C GLU A 91 8.24 6.03 16.56
N VAL A 92 7.35 6.63 15.77
CA VAL A 92 6.68 5.94 14.66
C VAL A 92 7.69 5.55 13.58
N GLN A 93 8.63 6.45 13.25
CA GLN A 93 9.72 6.14 12.32
C GLN A 93 10.60 4.99 12.83
N ASP A 94 10.96 4.98 14.13
CA ASP A 94 11.78 3.93 14.72
C ASP A 94 11.05 2.58 14.77
N GLU A 95 9.74 2.58 14.99
CA GLU A 95 8.90 1.38 14.89
C GLU A 95 8.86 0.82 13.46
N MET A 96 8.77 1.69 12.44
CA MET A 96 8.88 1.27 11.03
C MET A 96 10.25 0.67 10.72
N ARG A 97 11.33 1.26 11.25
CA ARG A 97 12.69 0.70 11.11
C ARG A 97 12.82 -0.68 11.75
N ARG A 98 12.10 -0.95 12.85
CA ARG A 98 12.11 -2.24 13.53
C ARG A 98 11.34 -3.32 12.77
N GLN A 99 10.30 -2.93 12.01
CA GLN A 99 9.46 -3.85 11.23
C GLN A 99 10.06 -4.21 9.85
N THR A 100 11.01 -3.40 9.37
CA THR A 100 11.71 -3.57 8.08
C THR A 100 12.93 -4.47 8.25
#